data_AF-A0A261URQ6-F1
#
_entry.id   AF-A0A261URQ6-F1
#
_cell.length_a   1.000
_cell.length_b   1.000
_cell.length_c   1.000
_cell.angle_alpha   90.00
_cell.angle_beta   90.00
_cell.angle_gamma   90.00
#
_symmetry.space_group_name_H-M   'P 1'
#
loop_
_entity.id
_entity.type
_entity.pdbx_description
1 polymer ?
#
loop_
_entity_poly.entity_id
_entity_poly.type
_entity_poly.pdbx_seq_one_letter_code
_entity_poly.pdbx_strand_id
1 'polypeptide(L)'
;MVLHLSVPKYHCTDCHRYFRHRFSGIRPRLRATEAYRLEVFEAHEGGVSQRKLTVTHRIGSATVERWYQSFVRQRVSELSRRAFGFRNFENYRMRVLAQCGWNGVINRV
;
A
#
# COMPACT_ATOMS: atom_id res chain seq x y z
N MET A 1 -7.11 20.29 -10.87
CA MET A 1 -8.21 19.84 -10.00
C MET A 1 -7.61 19.19 -8.76
N VAL A 2 -8.02 19.57 -7.55
CA VAL A 2 -7.52 19.05 -6.27
C VAL A 2 -8.69 18.46 -5.49
N LEU A 3 -8.57 17.20 -5.03
CA LEU A 3 -9.55 16.54 -4.19
C LEU A 3 -9.12 16.61 -2.72
N HIS A 4 -9.96 17.16 -1.85
CA HIS A 4 -9.73 17.19 -0.40
C HIS A 4 -10.52 16.08 0.28
N LEU A 5 -9.83 15.21 1.03
CA LEU A 5 -10.42 14.13 1.80
C LEU A 5 -10.10 14.32 3.28
N SER A 6 -11.12 14.25 4.14
CA SER A 6 -10.96 14.26 5.60
C SER A 6 -11.14 12.86 6.18
N VAL A 7 -10.29 12.49 7.14
CA VAL A 7 -10.35 11.19 7.81
C VAL A 7 -10.28 11.40 9.31
N PRO A 8 -11.21 10.83 10.09
CA PRO A 8 -11.14 10.88 11.54
C PRO A 8 -9.88 10.20 12.08
N LYS A 9 -9.36 10.70 13.20
CA LYS A 9 -8.29 10.05 13.96
C LYS A 9 -8.93 9.07 14.93
N TYR A 10 -8.49 7.81 14.87
CA TYR A 10 -8.97 6.75 15.75
C TYR A 10 -7.96 6.46 16.84
N HIS A 11 -8.44 6.13 18.03
CA HIS A 11 -7.66 5.71 19.18
C HIS A 11 -8.13 4.33 19.64
N CYS A 12 -7.21 3.36 19.68
CA CYS A 12 -7.50 2.05 20.26
C CYS A 12 -7.33 2.11 21.78
N THR A 13 -8.37 1.69 22.52
CA THR A 13 -8.38 1.71 23.99
C THR A 13 -7.50 0.63 24.62
N ASP A 14 -7.26 -0.49 23.92
CA ASP A 14 -6.56 -1.64 24.51
C ASP A 14 -5.04 -1.54 24.36
N CYS A 15 -4.55 -0.87 23.30
CA CYS A 15 -3.12 -0.66 23.06
C CYS A 15 -2.67 0.80 23.03
N HIS A 16 -3.59 1.75 23.29
CA HIS A 16 -3.35 3.20 23.34
C HIS A 16 -2.70 3.80 22.09
N ARG A 17 -2.94 3.18 20.93
CA ARG A 17 -2.34 3.58 19.65
C ARG A 17 -3.33 4.35 18.78
N TYR A 18 -2.82 5.35 18.09
CA TYR A 18 -3.60 6.16 17.14
C TYR A 18 -3.42 5.68 15.71
N PHE A 19 -4.51 5.69 14.93
CA PHE A 19 -4.45 5.39 13.50
C PHE A 19 -5.51 6.16 12.70
N ARG A 20 -5.34 6.25 11.38
CA ARG A 20 -6.33 6.82 10.44
C ARG A 20 -6.81 5.75 9.47
N HIS A 21 -8.03 5.86 8.97
CA HIS A 21 -8.50 5.03 7.86
C HIS A 21 -7.63 5.30 6.62
N ARG A 22 -7.23 4.23 5.92
CA ARG A 22 -6.55 4.36 4.63
C ARG A 22 -7.60 4.11 3.55
N PHE A 23 -7.73 5.04 2.61
CA PHE A 23 -8.55 4.79 1.43
C PHE A 23 -7.82 3.84 0.49
N SER A 24 -8.54 2.88 -0.09
CA SER A 24 -8.03 2.05 -1.18
C SER A 24 -7.60 2.92 -2.36
N GLY A 25 -6.47 2.60 -3.00
CA GLY A 25 -5.96 3.38 -4.13
C GLY A 25 -5.29 4.72 -3.79
N ILE A 26 -5.49 5.27 -2.58
CA ILE A 26 -4.88 6.55 -2.16
C ILE A 26 -3.78 6.29 -1.15
N ARG A 27 -2.58 5.96 -1.68
CA ARG A 27 -1.41 5.72 -0.83
C ARG A 27 -0.78 7.05 -0.39
N PRO A 28 -0.47 7.22 0.90
CA PRO A 28 0.18 8.43 1.39
C PRO A 28 1.47 8.73 0.64
N ARG A 29 1.68 10.01 0.31
CA ARG A 29 2.91 10.55 -0.32
C ARG A 29 3.16 10.08 -1.76
N LEU A 30 2.31 9.24 -2.34
CA LEU A 30 2.40 8.86 -3.74
C LEU A 30 1.58 9.84 -4.59
N ARG A 31 2.20 10.33 -5.66
CA ARG A 31 1.56 11.24 -6.63
C ARG A 31 0.86 10.49 -7.78
N ALA A 32 1.21 9.22 -7.96
CA ALA A 32 0.66 8.35 -8.99
C ALA A 32 -0.44 7.45 -8.41
N THR A 33 -1.51 7.25 -9.17
CA THR A 33 -2.58 6.32 -8.83
C THR A 33 -2.08 4.88 -8.85
N GLU A 34 -2.75 4.00 -8.09
CA GLU A 34 -2.40 2.58 -8.06
C GLU A 34 -2.57 1.91 -9.42
N ALA A 35 -3.65 2.24 -10.15
CA ALA A 35 -3.90 1.71 -11.49
C ALA A 35 -2.78 2.05 -12.47
N TYR A 36 -2.34 3.31 -12.53
CA TYR A 36 -1.24 3.72 -13.40
C TYR A 36 0.09 3.02 -13.05
N ARG A 37 0.35 2.82 -11.75
CA ARG A 37 1.54 2.09 -11.31
C ARG A 37 1.48 0.61 -11.72
N LEU A 38 0.29 0.01 -11.69
CA LEU A 38 0.06 -1.38 -12.10
C LEU A 38 0.25 -1.54 -13.61
N GLU A 39 -0.29 -0.62 -14.42
CA GLU A 39 -0.08 -0.59 -15.87
C GLU A 39 1.41 -0.57 -16.23
N VAL A 40 2.19 0.33 -15.60
CA VAL A 40 3.64 0.42 -15.81
C VAL A 40 4.36 -0.88 -15.39
N PHE A 41 3.91 -1.49 -14.29
CA PHE A 41 4.47 -2.75 -13.81
C PHE A 41 4.21 -3.90 -14.79
N GLU A 42 2.97 -4.08 -15.23
CA GLU A 42 2.58 -5.13 -16.17
C GLU A 42 3.28 -4.97 -17.52
N ALA A 43 3.39 -3.73 -18.03
CA ALA A 43 4.15 -3.46 -19.24
C ALA A 43 5.64 -3.83 -19.07
N HIS A 44 6.25 -3.52 -17.92
CA HIS A 44 7.65 -3.87 -17.67
C HIS A 44 7.87 -5.37 -17.53
N GLU A 45 7.02 -6.07 -16.76
CA GLU A 45 6.99 -7.55 -16.67
C GLU A 45 6.81 -8.19 -18.05
N GLY A 46 6.00 -7.59 -18.92
CA GLY A 46 5.79 -8.01 -20.31
C GLY A 46 6.97 -7.75 -21.26
N GLY A 47 8.13 -7.35 -20.74
CA GLY A 47 9.37 -7.18 -21.52
C GLY A 47 9.56 -5.79 -22.12
N VAL A 48 8.70 -4.80 -21.81
CA VAL A 48 8.94 -3.42 -22.23
C VAL A 48 10.13 -2.85 -21.46
N SER A 49 11.15 -2.36 -22.18
CA SER A 49 12.34 -1.79 -21.55
C SER A 49 12.03 -0.50 -20.77
N GLN A 50 12.80 -0.24 -19.71
CA GLN A 50 12.65 0.98 -18.91
C GLN A 50 12.83 2.26 -19.75
N ARG A 51 13.68 2.21 -20.78
CA ARG A 51 13.86 3.31 -21.75
C ARG A 51 12.57 3.59 -22.52
N LYS A 52 11.89 2.54 -23.00
CA LYS A 52 10.61 2.68 -23.72
C LYS A 52 9.51 3.20 -22.80
N LEU A 53 9.46 2.75 -21.54
CA LEU A 53 8.53 3.28 -20.53
C LEU A 53 8.80 4.76 -20.22
N THR A 54 10.07 5.15 -20.13
CA THR A 54 10.43 6.56 -19.89
C THR A 54 9.89 7.48 -20.99
N VAL A 55 9.99 7.06 -22.25
CA VAL A 55 9.50 7.83 -23.40
C VAL A 55 7.97 7.88 -23.44
N THR A 56 7.31 6.74 -23.27
CA THR A 56 5.85 6.61 -23.41
C THR A 56 5.09 7.23 -22.24
N HIS A 57 5.57 7.02 -21.01
CA HIS A 57 4.87 7.38 -19.78
C HIS A 57 5.42 8.65 -19.12
N ARG A 58 6.49 9.25 -19.66
CA ARG A 58 7.16 10.47 -19.16
C ARG A 58 7.58 10.37 -17.69
N ILE A 59 8.06 9.20 -17.27
CA ILE A 59 8.58 8.93 -15.92
C ILE A 59 10.03 8.47 -16.01
N GLY A 60 10.88 8.89 -15.08
CA GLY A 60 12.29 8.46 -15.09
C GLY A 60 12.45 6.96 -14.85
N SER A 61 13.47 6.34 -15.46
CA SER A 61 13.80 4.92 -15.31
C SER A 61 13.91 4.48 -13.84
N ALA A 62 14.52 5.31 -12.99
CA ALA A 62 14.60 5.05 -11.55
C ALA A 62 13.23 4.97 -10.86
N THR A 63 12.22 5.69 -11.35
CA THR A 63 10.85 5.58 -10.83
C THR A 63 10.20 4.26 -11.24
N VAL A 64 10.42 3.83 -12.49
CA VAL A 64 9.97 2.52 -12.99
C VAL A 64 10.56 1.40 -12.13
N GLU A 65 11.87 1.39 -11.94
CA GLU A 65 12.57 0.39 -11.12
C GLU A 65 12.05 0.37 -9.67
N ARG A 66 11.94 1.53 -9.02
CA ARG A 66 11.40 1.61 -7.66
C ARG A 66 9.98 1.06 -7.54
N TRP A 67 9.13 1.29 -8.54
CA TRP A 67 7.77 0.77 -8.54
C TRP A 67 7.75 -0.74 -8.76
N TYR A 68 8.55 -1.23 -9.70
CA TYR A 68 8.72 -2.65 -9.97
C TYR A 68 9.15 -3.42 -8.70
N GLN A 69 10.23 -2.99 -8.06
CA GLN A 69 10.70 -3.58 -6.79
C GLN A 69 9.68 -3.50 -5.65
N SER A 70 8.80 -2.49 -5.66
CA SER A 70 7.70 -2.41 -4.69
C SER A 70 6.65 -3.50 -4.91
N PHE A 71 6.29 -3.79 -6.17
CA PHE A 71 5.32 -4.83 -6.51
C PHE A 71 5.88 -6.23 -6.31
N VAL A 72 7.13 -6.47 -6.72
CA VAL A 72 7.82 -7.74 -6.48
C VAL A 72 7.85 -8.07 -4.98
N ARG A 73 8.28 -7.12 -4.14
CA ARG A 73 8.26 -7.30 -2.67
C ARG A 73 6.86 -7.56 -2.12
N GLN A 74 5.85 -6.88 -2.65
CA GLN A 74 4.47 -7.11 -2.25
C GLN A 74 4.01 -8.53 -2.59
N ARG A 75 4.27 -9.01 -3.81
CA ARG A 75 3.90 -10.36 -4.27
C ARG A 75 4.62 -11.45 -3.48
N VAL A 76 5.91 -11.28 -3.19
CA VAL A 76 6.66 -12.18 -2.31
C VAL A 76 6.03 -12.21 -0.92
N SER A 77 5.71 -11.03 -0.35
CA SER A 77 5.08 -10.95 0.97
C SER A 77 3.68 -11.60 0.99
N GLU A 78 2.90 -11.49 -0.09
CA GLU A 78 1.61 -12.18 -0.26
C GLU A 78 1.77 -13.70 -0.30
N LEU A 79 2.76 -14.21 -1.04
CA LEU A 79 3.09 -15.63 -1.09
C LEU A 79 3.54 -16.15 0.29
N SER A 80 4.42 -15.41 0.99
CA SER A 80 4.83 -15.75 2.35
C SER A 80 3.65 -15.75 3.33
N ARG A 81 2.70 -14.81 3.20
CA ARG A 81 1.48 -14.81 4.02
C ARG A 81 0.61 -16.04 3.76
N ARG A 82 0.47 -16.47 2.50
CA ARG A 82 -0.28 -17.68 2.15
C ARG A 82 0.41 -18.94 2.67
N ALA A 83 1.73 -19.02 2.56
CA ALA A 83 2.52 -20.17 2.99
C ALA A 83 2.61 -20.31 4.52
N PHE A 84 2.83 -19.21 5.24
CA PHE A 84 3.06 -19.23 6.69
C PHE A 84 1.86 -18.79 7.54
N GLY A 85 0.75 -18.35 6.93
CA GLY A 85 -0.45 -17.91 7.64
C GLY A 85 -0.24 -16.62 8.46
N PHE A 86 -1.02 -16.45 9.55
CA PHE A 86 -0.98 -15.27 10.44
C PHE A 86 0.34 -15.06 11.21
N ARG A 87 1.38 -15.86 10.95
CA ARG A 87 2.66 -15.85 11.67
C ARG A 87 3.63 -14.75 11.22
N ASN A 88 3.32 -14.02 10.13
CA ASN A 88 4.22 -13.03 9.51
C ASN A 88 3.55 -11.66 9.27
N PHE A 89 2.97 -11.06 10.32
CA PHE A 89 2.34 -9.73 10.22
C PHE A 89 3.29 -8.59 10.59
N GLU A 90 3.98 -8.05 9.58
CA GLU A 90 4.68 -6.77 9.68
C GLU A 90 3.70 -5.57 9.58
N ASN A 91 2.43 -5.83 9.27
CA ASN A 91 1.37 -4.84 9.16
C ASN A 91 0.75 -4.50 10.54
N TYR A 92 1.33 -3.49 11.18
CA TYR A 92 0.89 -2.88 12.46
C TYR A 92 -0.64 -2.80 12.66
N ARG A 93 -1.41 -2.44 11.63
CA ARG A 93 -2.88 -2.25 11.73
C ARG A 93 -3.65 -3.55 11.94
N MET A 94 -3.26 -4.62 11.25
CA MET A 94 -3.89 -5.93 11.43
C MET A 94 -3.49 -6.55 12.77
N ARG A 95 -2.27 -6.25 13.23
CA ARG A 95 -1.83 -6.62 14.58
C ARG A 95 -2.65 -5.92 15.66
N VAL A 96 -2.96 -4.63 15.51
CA VAL A 96 -3.86 -3.90 16.42
C VAL A 96 -5.27 -4.48 16.41
N LEU A 97 -5.85 -4.82 15.25
CA LEU A 97 -7.19 -5.43 15.18
C LEU A 97 -7.24 -6.85 15.77
N ALA A 98 -6.19 -7.65 15.60
CA ALA A 98 -6.13 -9.02 16.07
C ALA A 98 -5.69 -9.16 17.55
N GLN A 99 -4.70 -8.39 18.03
CA GLN A 99 -4.23 -8.44 19.42
C GLN A 99 -5.19 -7.77 20.40
N CYS A 100 -5.88 -6.71 19.98
CA CYS A 100 -6.77 -5.96 20.87
C CYS A 100 -8.19 -6.55 20.94
N GLY A 101 -8.47 -7.69 20.30
CA GLY A 101 -9.79 -8.33 20.37
C GLY A 101 -10.91 -7.37 19.98
N TRP A 102 -10.89 -6.85 18.75
CA TRP A 102 -11.76 -5.77 18.31
C TRP A 102 -13.25 -6.05 18.63
N ASN A 103 -13.78 -5.37 19.64
CA ASN A 103 -15.16 -5.46 20.10
C ASN A 103 -16.12 -4.50 19.35
N GLY A 104 -15.64 -3.85 18.28
CA GLY A 104 -16.41 -2.90 17.48
C GLY A 104 -16.39 -1.45 17.98
N VAL A 105 -15.81 -1.15 19.14
CA VAL A 105 -15.81 0.22 19.69
C VAL A 105 -14.64 1.02 19.11
N ILE A 106 -14.95 1.97 18.24
CA ILE A 106 -13.98 2.93 17.69
C ILE A 106 -14.33 4.31 18.23
N ASN A 107 -13.52 4.82 19.15
CA ASN A 107 -13.65 6.21 19.61
C ASN A 107 -13.05 7.16 18.57
N ARG A 108 -13.88 8.09 18.08
CA ARG A 108 -13.44 9.22 17.26
C ARG A 108 -12.87 10.28 18.19
N VAL A 109 -11.59 10.61 18.02
CA VAL A 109 -10.92 11.73 18.69
C VAL A 109 -10.80 12.90 17.73
#